data_AF-A0A0K6IUE6-F1
#
_entry.id   AF-A0A0K6IUE6-F1
#
_cell.length_a   1.000
_cell.length_b   1.000
_cell.length_c   1.000
_cell.angle_alpha   90.00
_cell.angle_beta   90.00
_cell.angle_gamma   90.00
#
_symmetry.space_group_name_H-M   'P 1'
#
loop_
_entity.id
_entity.type
_entity.pdbx_description
1 polymer ?
#
loop_
_entity_poly.entity_id
_entity_poly.type
_entity_poly.pdbx_seq_one_letter_code
_entity_poly.pdbx_strand_id
1 'polypeptide(L)'
;MGPVGQRIGGHFSTEGASALPTRLMAGLLYLQHLHNLSDEMVLEQWLESPYYQYFCGETFYQHDFPCHPTSLVKWRKRLGEEGCEWLLTQTIQAGLKLKVIKPASLKRVVVDTTVQEKNITFPTDAKLYNKARQQLTQVAKEQGITLGQTYDKACHELMPKIGRYGHAKQYKRMRKAIKQVKGFLGRVLRDIDRQVKRQGVTLTQKQEDTLNQSSRVRHLAL
;
A
#
# COMPACT_ATOMS: atom_id res chain seq x y z
N MET A 1 -22.47 10.35 35.31
CA MET A 1 -21.99 9.81 34.02
C MET A 1 -23.19 9.63 33.11
N GLY A 2 -23.15 10.13 31.87
CA GLY A 2 -24.22 9.89 30.90
C GLY A 2 -24.27 8.42 30.43
N PRO A 3 -25.35 7.99 29.75
CA PRO A 3 -25.55 6.61 29.30
C PRO A 3 -24.42 6.05 28.41
N VAL A 4 -23.68 6.93 27.74
CA VAL A 4 -22.49 6.60 26.92
C VAL A 4 -21.33 6.06 27.77
N GLY A 5 -21.10 6.66 28.95
CA GLY A 5 -20.00 6.27 29.83
C GLY A 5 -20.21 4.90 30.49
N GLN A 6 -21.45 4.48 30.66
CA GLN A 6 -21.79 3.24 31.38
C GLN A 6 -21.55 1.98 30.53
N ARG A 7 -21.73 2.05 29.20
CA ARG A 7 -21.47 0.93 28.29
C ARG A 7 -20.01 0.87 27.84
N ILE A 8 -19.39 2.02 27.59
CA ILE A 8 -17.95 2.08 27.26
C ILE A 8 -17.10 1.76 28.50
N GLY A 9 -17.52 2.18 29.69
CA GLY A 9 -16.83 1.92 30.96
C GLY A 9 -16.60 0.43 31.28
N GLY A 10 -17.48 -0.46 30.80
CA GLY A 10 -17.33 -1.91 30.98
C GLY A 10 -16.12 -2.52 30.26
N HIS A 11 -15.50 -1.81 29.32
CA HIS A 11 -14.29 -2.24 28.61
C HIS A 11 -12.98 -1.79 29.26
N PHE A 12 -13.05 -1.06 30.38
CA PHE A 12 -11.87 -0.54 31.09
C PHE A 12 -11.69 -1.24 32.44
N SER A 13 -10.46 -1.69 32.71
CA SER A 13 -10.07 -2.22 34.02
C SER A 13 -10.20 -1.15 35.09
N THR A 14 -10.70 -1.53 36.26
CA THR A 14 -10.72 -0.71 37.48
C THR A 14 -9.34 -0.59 38.14
N GLU A 15 -8.39 -1.45 37.77
CA GLU A 15 -7.02 -1.48 38.29
C GLU A 15 -6.01 -1.03 37.22
N GLY A 16 -5.10 -0.12 37.58
CA GLY A 16 -4.04 0.43 36.71
C GLY A 16 -4.17 1.93 36.44
N ALA A 17 -3.40 2.44 35.48
CA ALA A 17 -3.48 3.84 35.05
C ALA A 17 -4.89 4.17 34.55
N SER A 18 -5.46 5.26 35.08
CA SER A 18 -6.83 5.69 34.76
C SER A 18 -7.04 5.79 33.26
N ALA A 19 -8.18 5.29 32.79
CA ALA A 19 -8.56 5.42 31.40
C ALA A 19 -8.71 6.90 31.03
N LEU A 20 -8.19 7.28 29.85
CA LEU A 20 -8.42 8.62 29.31
C LEU A 20 -9.92 8.91 29.22
N PRO A 21 -10.36 10.17 29.44
CA PRO A 21 -11.76 10.53 29.40
C PRO A 21 -12.43 10.04 28.11
N THR A 22 -13.57 9.35 28.24
CA THR A 22 -14.31 8.81 27.10
C THR A 22 -14.70 9.89 26.09
N ARG A 23 -15.05 11.09 26.58
CA ARG A 23 -15.39 12.24 25.74
C ARG A 23 -14.21 12.71 24.89
N LEU A 24 -13.02 12.76 25.47
CA LEU A 24 -11.78 13.11 24.77
C LEU A 24 -11.51 12.11 23.65
N MET A 25 -11.51 10.82 23.97
CA MET A 25 -11.20 9.77 23.00
C MET A 25 -12.22 9.68 21.87
N ALA A 26 -13.51 9.73 22.20
CA ALA A 26 -14.58 9.72 21.19
C ALA A 26 -14.55 10.99 20.31
N GLY A 27 -14.24 12.14 20.91
CA GLY A 27 -14.12 13.41 20.19
C GLY A 27 -12.94 13.43 19.21
N LEU A 28 -11.77 12.96 19.64
CA LEU A 28 -10.59 12.83 18.78
C LEU A 28 -10.85 11.88 17.61
N LEU A 29 -11.44 10.70 17.85
CA LEU A 29 -11.78 9.77 16.78
C LEU A 29 -12.79 10.36 15.80
N TYR A 30 -13.77 11.11 16.29
CA TYR A 30 -14.73 11.81 15.42
C TYR A 30 -14.03 12.84 14.52
N LEU A 31 -13.18 13.70 15.09
CA LEU A 31 -12.41 14.70 14.34
C LEU A 31 -11.46 14.06 13.32
N GLN A 32 -10.82 12.96 13.71
CA GLN A 32 -9.95 12.17 12.85
C GLN A 32 -10.71 11.69 11.60
N HIS A 33 -11.89 11.10 11.78
CA HIS A 33 -12.71 10.60 10.68
C HIS A 33 -13.33 11.72 9.84
N LEU A 34 -13.71 12.83 10.46
CA LEU A 34 -14.29 13.99 9.77
C LEU A 34 -13.30 14.63 8.78
N HIS A 35 -12.04 14.75 9.19
CA HIS A 35 -10.98 15.40 8.40
C HIS A 35 -10.05 14.42 7.68
N ASN A 36 -10.30 13.10 7.80
CA ASN A 36 -9.47 12.04 7.23
C ASN A 36 -7.98 12.16 7.63
N LEU A 37 -7.74 12.35 8.93
CA LEU A 37 -6.42 12.57 9.51
C LEU A 37 -5.77 11.29 10.04
N SER A 38 -4.44 11.31 10.17
CA SER A 38 -3.73 10.30 10.95
C SER A 38 -3.91 10.52 12.45
N ASP A 39 -3.60 9.48 13.26
CA ASP A 39 -3.64 9.54 14.72
C ASP A 39 -2.69 10.62 15.30
N GLU A 40 -1.64 11.01 14.57
CA GLU A 40 -0.71 12.08 14.95
C GLU A 40 -1.27 13.47 14.58
N MET A 41 -1.70 13.62 13.33
CA MET A 41 -2.24 14.88 12.81
C MET A 41 -3.48 15.36 13.56
N VAL A 42 -4.34 14.44 14.03
CA VAL A 42 -5.52 14.83 14.82
C VAL A 42 -5.14 15.46 16.16
N LEU A 43 -4.02 15.05 16.77
CA LEU A 43 -3.54 15.62 18.02
C LEU A 43 -2.92 17.00 17.82
N GLU A 44 -2.19 17.20 16.71
CA GLU A 44 -1.68 18.50 16.30
C GLU A 44 -2.83 19.49 16.07
N GLN A 45 -3.83 19.09 15.28
CA GLN A 45 -4.98 19.97 15.00
C GLN A 45 -5.85 20.21 16.24
N TRP A 46 -5.91 19.26 17.18
CA TRP A 46 -6.56 19.45 18.46
C TRP A 46 -5.84 20.50 19.32
N LEU A 47 -4.50 20.52 19.30
CA LEU A 47 -3.70 21.49 20.03
C LEU A 47 -3.93 22.91 19.52
N GLU A 48 -4.08 23.08 18.22
CA GLU A 48 -4.25 24.39 17.57
C GLU A 48 -5.65 25.01 17.71
N SER A 49 -6.67 24.20 18.01
CA SER A 49 -8.08 24.62 17.95
C SER A 49 -8.76 24.58 19.32
N PRO A 50 -9.04 25.75 19.95
CA PRO A 50 -9.82 25.81 21.20
C PRO A 50 -11.19 25.14 21.09
N TYR A 51 -11.80 25.18 19.91
CA TYR A 51 -13.09 24.53 19.66
C TYR A 51 -13.00 23.02 19.73
N TYR A 52 -11.89 22.43 19.26
CA TYR A 52 -11.69 20.98 19.30
C TYR A 52 -11.38 20.50 20.72
N GLN A 53 -10.62 21.29 21.48
CA GLN A 53 -10.40 21.03 22.91
C GLN A 53 -11.71 21.05 23.68
N TYR A 54 -12.53 22.10 23.49
CA TYR A 54 -13.84 22.19 24.13
C TYR A 54 -14.79 21.05 23.72
N PHE A 55 -14.79 20.68 22.43
CA PHE A 55 -15.58 19.56 21.93
C PHE A 55 -15.20 18.25 22.65
N CYS A 56 -13.90 17.98 22.75
CA CYS A 56 -13.32 16.83 23.46
C CYS A 56 -13.52 16.86 24.99
N GLY A 57 -13.96 17.99 25.56
CA GLY A 57 -14.35 18.10 26.96
C GLY A 57 -13.44 18.93 27.84
N GLU A 58 -12.46 19.63 27.26
CA GLU A 58 -11.65 20.59 28.00
C GLU A 58 -12.46 21.83 28.35
N THR A 59 -12.17 22.38 29.53
CA THR A 59 -12.78 23.63 30.02
C THR A 59 -11.84 24.82 29.85
N PHE A 60 -10.53 24.55 29.84
CA PHE A 60 -9.47 25.53 29.63
C PHE A 60 -8.62 25.12 28.44
N TYR A 61 -7.96 26.11 27.83
CA TYR A 61 -7.08 25.86 26.70
C TYR A 61 -5.80 25.18 27.15
N GLN A 62 -5.52 24.01 26.57
CA GLN A 62 -4.34 23.18 26.80
C GLN A 62 -3.29 23.47 25.72
N HIS A 63 -2.02 23.48 26.12
CA HIS A 63 -0.86 23.70 25.25
C HIS A 63 -0.04 22.43 25.00
N ASP A 64 -0.39 21.34 25.69
CA ASP A 64 0.25 20.04 25.57
C ASP A 64 -0.70 19.03 24.93
N PHE A 65 -0.13 17.97 24.33
CA PHE A 65 -0.94 16.89 23.78
C PHE A 65 -1.74 16.18 24.86
N PRO A 66 -3.02 15.85 24.59
CA PRO A 66 -3.89 15.25 25.60
C PRO A 66 -3.53 13.77 25.84
N CYS A 67 -2.88 13.12 24.87
CA CYS A 67 -2.35 11.76 24.99
C CYS A 67 -1.34 11.46 23.88
N HIS A 68 -0.59 10.36 24.02
CA HIS A 68 0.26 9.83 22.95
C HIS A 68 -0.60 9.23 21.80
N PRO A 69 -0.25 9.38 20.50
CA PRO A 69 -1.02 8.86 19.36
C PRO A 69 -1.44 7.38 19.49
N THR A 70 -0.51 6.53 19.94
CA THR A 70 -0.77 5.09 20.20
C THR A 70 -1.93 4.83 21.17
N SER A 71 -2.32 5.81 21.99
CA SER A 71 -3.48 5.72 22.88
C SER A 71 -4.77 5.56 22.08
N LEU A 72 -4.91 6.24 20.92
CA LEU A 72 -6.06 6.11 20.03
C LEU A 72 -6.16 4.68 19.45
N VAL A 73 -5.03 4.13 18.99
CA VAL A 73 -4.95 2.72 18.53
C VAL A 73 -5.35 1.76 19.65
N LYS A 74 -4.77 1.92 20.85
CA LYS A 74 -5.05 1.05 22.00
C LYS A 74 -6.51 1.16 22.46
N TRP A 75 -7.12 2.33 22.32
CA TRP A 75 -8.50 2.55 22.72
C TRP A 75 -9.47 1.90 21.73
N ARG A 76 -9.25 2.07 20.41
CA ARG A 76 -10.01 1.36 19.38
C ARG A 76 -9.92 -0.17 19.54
N LYS A 77 -8.72 -0.70 19.78
CA LYS A 77 -8.52 -2.13 20.03
C LYS A 77 -9.27 -2.63 21.27
N ARG A 78 -9.32 -1.82 22.34
CA ARG A 78 -10.06 -2.15 23.57
C ARG A 78 -11.57 -2.12 23.39
N LEU A 79 -12.07 -1.17 22.58
CA LEU A 79 -13.49 -1.04 22.26
C LEU A 79 -14.00 -2.22 21.40
N GLY A 80 -13.11 -2.79 20.59
CA GLY A 80 -13.46 -3.86 19.66
C GLY A 80 -14.30 -3.37 18.48
N GLU A 81 -14.70 -4.30 17.62
CA GLU A 81 -15.53 -4.03 16.45
C GLU A 81 -16.93 -3.55 16.86
N GLU A 82 -17.59 -4.30 17.75
CA GLU A 82 -18.93 -3.97 18.26
C GLU A 82 -19.01 -2.56 18.87
N GLY A 83 -17.98 -2.17 19.61
CA GLY A 83 -17.92 -0.84 20.21
C GLY A 83 -17.70 0.28 19.19
N CYS A 84 -16.90 0.03 18.14
CA CYS A 84 -16.71 0.98 17.05
C CYS A 84 -17.99 1.17 16.23
N GLU A 85 -18.71 0.08 15.93
CA GLU A 85 -20.02 0.12 15.28
C GLU A 85 -21.04 0.90 16.13
N TRP A 86 -21.00 0.71 17.44
CA TRP A 86 -21.86 1.45 18.36
C TRP A 86 -21.57 2.95 18.31
N LEU A 87 -20.30 3.37 18.32
CA LEU A 87 -19.93 4.79 18.17
C LEU A 87 -20.45 5.37 16.87
N LEU A 88 -20.24 4.67 15.75
CA LEU A 88 -20.74 5.10 14.45
C LEU A 88 -22.28 5.24 14.46
N THR A 89 -22.97 4.27 15.07
CA THR A 89 -24.43 4.31 15.22
C THR A 89 -24.87 5.55 16.00
N GLN A 90 -24.19 5.88 17.10
CA GLN A 90 -24.49 7.10 17.87
C GLN A 90 -24.24 8.37 17.06
N THR A 91 -23.17 8.44 16.27
CA THR A 91 -22.89 9.59 15.39
C THR A 91 -23.99 9.78 14.35
N ILE A 92 -24.46 8.69 13.71
CA ILE A 92 -25.57 8.74 12.76
C ILE A 92 -26.87 9.19 13.44
N GLN A 93 -27.19 8.62 14.60
CA GLN A 93 -28.38 9.00 15.38
C GLN A 93 -28.36 10.48 15.79
N ALA A 94 -27.19 11.00 16.21
CA ALA A 94 -27.02 12.42 16.52
C ALA A 94 -27.25 13.30 15.27
N GLY A 95 -26.70 12.90 14.12
CA GLY A 95 -26.90 13.61 12.85
C GLY A 95 -28.36 13.64 12.39
N LEU A 96 -29.12 12.57 12.64
CA LEU A 96 -30.57 12.52 12.39
C LEU A 96 -31.35 13.45 13.33
N LYS A 97 -31.03 13.45 14.63
CA LYS A 97 -31.68 14.33 15.62
C LYS A 97 -31.44 15.81 15.32
N LEU A 98 -30.21 16.15 14.91
CA LEU A 98 -29.82 17.51 14.51
C LEU A 98 -30.32 17.89 13.11
N LYS A 99 -31.01 16.98 12.40
CA LYS A 99 -31.52 17.15 11.02
C LYS A 99 -30.44 17.50 9.99
N VAL A 100 -29.17 17.20 10.30
CA VAL A 100 -28.04 17.35 9.36
C VAL A 100 -28.08 16.24 8.30
N ILE A 101 -28.52 15.04 8.70
CA ILE A 101 -28.65 13.89 7.81
C ILE A 101 -30.12 13.69 7.43
N LYS A 102 -30.41 13.56 6.13
CA LYS A 102 -31.74 13.19 5.64
C LYS A 102 -31.91 11.67 5.73
N PRO A 103 -33.06 11.13 6.20
CA PRO A 103 -33.28 9.68 6.25
C PRO A 103 -33.14 8.99 4.88
N ALA A 104 -33.43 9.70 3.78
CA ALA A 104 -33.26 9.19 2.43
C ALA A 104 -31.79 8.88 2.08
N SER A 105 -30.83 9.61 2.65
CA SER A 105 -29.40 9.42 2.40
C SER A 105 -28.86 8.10 2.95
N LEU A 106 -29.52 7.52 3.96
CA LEU A 106 -29.12 6.24 4.56
C LEU A 106 -29.48 5.02 3.70
N LYS A 107 -30.28 5.18 2.63
CA LYS A 107 -30.69 4.07 1.76
C LYS A 107 -29.56 3.54 0.86
N ARG A 108 -28.52 4.35 0.61
CA ARG A 108 -27.42 3.98 -0.28
C ARG A 108 -26.11 4.42 0.35
N VAL A 109 -25.24 3.45 0.63
CA VAL A 109 -23.87 3.70 1.08
C VAL A 109 -22.95 3.50 -0.11
N VAL A 110 -22.15 4.51 -0.44
CA VAL A 110 -21.06 4.40 -1.42
C VAL A 110 -19.78 4.18 -0.64
N VAL A 111 -19.13 3.04 -0.84
CA VAL A 111 -17.86 2.70 -0.20
C VAL A 111 -16.79 2.71 -1.29
N ASP A 112 -15.86 3.67 -1.22
CA ASP A 112 -14.68 3.67 -2.08
C ASP A 112 -13.73 2.56 -1.59
N THR A 113 -13.73 1.41 -2.25
CA THR A 113 -12.75 0.36 -1.99
C THR A 113 -11.39 0.83 -2.51
N THR A 114 -10.53 1.35 -1.62
CA THR A 114 -9.20 1.91 -1.95
C THR A 114 -8.16 0.87 -2.38
N VAL A 115 -8.52 -0.41 -2.41
CA VAL A 115 -7.67 -1.49 -2.92
C VAL A 115 -8.46 -2.28 -3.95
N GLN A 116 -8.43 -1.83 -5.20
CA GLN A 116 -8.71 -2.74 -6.29
C GLN A 116 -7.53 -3.70 -6.37
N GLU A 117 -7.77 -5.01 -6.24
CA GLU A 117 -6.77 -6.02 -6.59
C GLU A 117 -6.45 -5.87 -8.07
N LYS A 118 -5.43 -5.06 -8.37
CA LYS A 118 -4.90 -4.98 -9.70
C LYS A 118 -4.22 -6.33 -9.93
N ASN A 119 -4.67 -7.08 -10.94
CA ASN A 119 -4.06 -8.36 -11.33
C ASN A 119 -2.67 -8.13 -11.95
N ILE A 120 -1.77 -7.58 -11.15
CA ILE A 120 -0.37 -7.32 -11.45
C ILE A 120 0.46 -8.28 -10.63
N THR A 121 1.34 -9.00 -11.31
CA THR A 121 2.30 -9.88 -10.64
C THR A 121 3.29 -9.03 -9.86
N PHE A 122 3.57 -9.39 -8.60
CA PHE A 122 4.58 -8.72 -7.78
C PHE A 122 5.93 -8.65 -8.52
N PRO A 123 6.54 -7.45 -8.64
CA PRO A 123 7.76 -7.26 -9.42
C PRO A 123 8.96 -7.86 -8.68
N THR A 124 9.51 -8.95 -9.21
CA THR A 124 10.82 -9.46 -8.78
C THR A 124 11.83 -9.30 -9.90
N ASP A 125 13.09 -9.02 -9.56
CA ASP A 125 14.17 -8.84 -10.55
C ASP A 125 14.23 -9.98 -11.57
N ALA A 126 14.08 -11.22 -11.10
CA ALA A 126 14.08 -12.41 -11.95
C ALA A 126 12.95 -12.37 -12.99
N LYS A 127 11.72 -12.02 -12.57
CA LYS A 127 10.57 -11.90 -13.46
C LYS A 127 10.75 -10.73 -14.43
N LEU A 128 11.28 -9.60 -13.95
CA LEU A 128 11.53 -8.42 -14.77
C LEU A 128 12.54 -8.72 -15.88
N TYR A 129 13.68 -9.34 -15.56
CA TYR A 129 14.68 -9.71 -16.56
C TYR A 129 14.15 -10.70 -17.60
N ASN A 130 13.41 -11.73 -17.17
CA ASN A 130 12.87 -12.70 -18.10
C ASN A 130 11.78 -12.08 -18.98
N LYS A 131 10.94 -11.18 -18.44
CA LYS A 131 9.92 -10.46 -19.21
C LYS A 131 10.55 -9.56 -20.27
N ALA A 132 11.59 -8.80 -19.91
CA ALA A 132 12.34 -7.97 -20.86
C ALA A 132 12.97 -8.83 -21.98
N ARG A 133 13.56 -9.97 -21.64
CA ARG A 133 14.12 -10.91 -22.63
C ARG A 133 13.04 -11.46 -23.58
N GLN A 134 11.87 -11.81 -23.07
CA GLN A 134 10.74 -12.27 -23.89
C GLN A 134 10.27 -11.18 -24.86
N GLN A 135 10.19 -9.92 -24.40
CA GLN A 135 9.83 -8.79 -25.25
C GLN A 135 10.88 -8.55 -26.35
N LEU A 136 12.17 -8.59 -26.02
CA LEU A 136 13.24 -8.48 -27.02
C LEU A 136 13.19 -9.61 -28.06
N THR A 137 12.92 -10.84 -27.60
CA THR A 137 12.74 -12.00 -28.50
C THR A 137 11.57 -11.77 -29.46
N GLN A 138 10.48 -11.20 -28.97
CA GLN A 138 9.30 -10.90 -29.77
C GLN A 138 9.60 -9.83 -30.83
N VAL A 139 10.29 -8.75 -30.45
CA VAL A 139 10.76 -7.71 -31.38
C VAL A 139 11.65 -8.31 -32.47
N ALA A 140 12.56 -9.22 -32.11
CA ALA A 140 13.41 -9.88 -33.10
C ALA A 140 12.60 -10.72 -34.10
N LYS A 141 11.57 -11.44 -33.64
CA LYS A 141 10.67 -12.20 -34.52
C LYS A 141 9.89 -11.29 -35.47
N GLU A 142 9.36 -10.18 -34.97
CA GLU A 142 8.62 -9.20 -35.78
C GLU A 142 9.49 -8.58 -36.88
N GLN A 143 10.78 -8.39 -36.61
CA GLN A 143 11.73 -7.81 -37.56
C GLN A 143 12.47 -8.86 -38.42
N GLY A 144 12.12 -10.14 -38.32
CA GLY A 144 12.80 -11.21 -39.06
C GLY A 144 14.29 -11.40 -38.69
N ILE A 145 14.69 -10.95 -37.50
CA ILE A 145 16.06 -11.02 -36.98
C ILE A 145 16.31 -12.43 -36.41
N THR A 146 17.27 -13.16 -37.00
CA THR A 146 17.65 -14.50 -36.54
C THR A 146 18.58 -14.40 -35.33
N LEU A 147 18.03 -14.55 -34.13
CA LEU A 147 18.82 -14.58 -32.89
C LEU A 147 19.67 -15.85 -32.80
N GLY A 148 20.93 -15.71 -32.36
CA GLY A 148 21.80 -16.88 -32.14
C GLY A 148 21.29 -17.80 -31.03
N GLN A 149 20.77 -17.22 -29.94
CA GLN A 149 20.13 -17.96 -28.84
C GLN A 149 19.06 -17.10 -28.14
N THR A 150 17.90 -17.69 -27.90
CA THR A 150 16.79 -17.03 -27.21
C THR A 150 16.84 -17.18 -25.69
N TYR A 151 17.45 -18.25 -25.19
CA TYR A 151 17.49 -18.65 -23.76
C TYR A 151 16.13 -19.01 -23.13
N ASP A 152 15.09 -19.34 -23.93
CA ASP A 152 13.77 -19.71 -23.40
C ASP A 152 13.82 -20.93 -22.47
N LYS A 153 14.43 -22.03 -22.93
CA LYS A 153 14.57 -23.27 -22.14
C LYS A 153 15.37 -23.04 -20.85
N ALA A 154 16.50 -22.32 -20.95
CA ALA A 154 17.36 -22.01 -19.81
C ALA A 154 16.62 -21.16 -18.76
N CYS A 155 15.86 -20.15 -19.18
CA CYS A 155 15.03 -19.36 -18.27
C CYS A 155 13.89 -20.19 -17.66
N HIS A 156 13.23 -21.04 -18.45
CA HIS A 156 12.15 -21.91 -17.96
C HIS A 156 12.61 -22.82 -16.81
N GLU A 157 13.81 -23.41 -16.92
CA GLU A 157 14.37 -24.25 -15.86
C GLU A 157 14.86 -23.45 -14.64
N LEU A 158 15.37 -22.24 -14.85
CA LEU A 158 16.01 -21.45 -13.81
C LEU A 158 15.01 -20.66 -12.96
N MET A 159 13.90 -20.21 -13.54
CA MET A 159 12.88 -19.39 -12.86
C MET A 159 12.27 -20.09 -11.63
N PRO A 160 11.83 -21.37 -11.69
CA PRO A 160 11.34 -22.08 -10.51
C PRO A 160 12.42 -22.26 -9.44
N LYS A 161 13.68 -22.50 -9.85
CA LYS A 161 14.81 -22.68 -8.93
C LYS A 161 15.07 -21.42 -8.11
N ILE A 162 14.95 -20.22 -8.70
CA ILE A 162 15.08 -18.95 -7.98
C ILE A 162 14.08 -18.87 -6.82
N GLY A 163 12.81 -19.21 -7.06
CA GLY A 163 11.78 -19.25 -6.02
C GLY A 163 12.09 -20.29 -4.93
N ARG A 164 12.50 -21.50 -5.33
CA ARG A 164 12.90 -22.57 -4.39
C ARG A 164 14.09 -22.18 -3.52
N TYR A 165 15.10 -21.52 -4.09
CA TYR A 165 16.26 -21.03 -3.32
C TYR A 165 15.87 -19.92 -2.35
N GLY A 166 14.98 -19.02 -2.74
CA GLY A 166 14.44 -17.99 -1.84
C GLY A 166 13.71 -18.61 -0.66
N HIS A 167 12.83 -19.58 -0.92
CA HIS A 167 12.09 -20.29 0.14
C HIS A 167 13.03 -21.04 1.10
N ALA A 168 14.04 -21.72 0.58
CA ALA A 168 15.05 -22.42 1.38
C ALA A 168 16.12 -21.50 2.01
N LYS A 169 15.97 -20.17 1.93
CA LYS A 169 16.94 -19.15 2.41
C LYS A 169 18.36 -19.28 1.82
N GLN A 170 18.50 -19.93 0.66
CA GLN A 170 19.77 -20.12 -0.05
C GLN A 170 20.13 -18.89 -0.91
N TYR A 171 20.23 -17.71 -0.30
CA TYR A 171 20.34 -16.44 -1.03
C TYR A 171 21.57 -16.33 -1.92
N LYS A 172 22.70 -16.96 -1.57
CA LYS A 172 23.90 -17.00 -2.43
C LYS A 172 23.62 -17.71 -3.77
N ARG A 173 22.89 -18.83 -3.74
CA ARG A 173 22.49 -19.57 -4.95
C ARG A 173 21.42 -18.82 -5.74
N MET A 174 20.45 -18.23 -5.04
CA MET A 174 19.43 -17.38 -5.63
C MET A 174 20.03 -16.22 -6.42
N ARG A 175 20.94 -15.44 -5.82
CA ARG A 175 21.62 -14.31 -6.49
C ARG A 175 22.42 -14.75 -7.71
N LYS A 176 23.09 -15.91 -7.66
CA LYS A 176 23.80 -16.47 -8.83
C LYS A 176 22.84 -16.79 -9.98
N ALA A 177 21.69 -17.41 -9.68
CA ALA A 177 20.66 -17.70 -10.67
C ALA A 177 20.05 -16.41 -11.27
N ILE A 178 19.74 -15.41 -10.45
CA ILE A 178 19.27 -14.09 -10.92
C ILE A 178 20.32 -13.44 -11.85
N LYS A 179 21.61 -13.51 -11.49
CA LYS A 179 22.72 -13.00 -12.32
C LYS A 179 22.82 -13.72 -13.67
N GLN A 180 22.51 -15.02 -13.73
CA GLN A 180 22.44 -15.77 -14.99
C GLN A 180 21.30 -15.25 -15.89
N VAL A 181 20.09 -15.03 -15.33
CA VAL A 181 18.96 -14.47 -16.09
C VAL A 181 19.29 -13.06 -16.62
N LYS A 182 19.91 -12.20 -15.79
CA LYS A 182 20.42 -10.89 -16.20
C LYS A 182 21.44 -11.02 -17.35
N GLY A 183 22.30 -12.02 -17.28
CA GLY A 183 23.28 -12.35 -18.32
C GLY A 183 22.62 -12.73 -19.66
N PHE A 184 21.57 -13.55 -19.63
CA PHE A 184 20.81 -13.93 -20.82
C PHE A 184 20.15 -12.72 -21.49
N LEU A 185 19.48 -11.87 -20.71
CA LEU A 185 18.93 -10.60 -21.20
C LEU A 185 20.00 -9.76 -21.91
N GLY A 186 21.17 -9.58 -21.27
CA GLY A 186 22.27 -8.80 -21.84
C GLY A 186 22.87 -9.41 -23.11
N ARG A 187 22.83 -10.74 -23.29
CA ARG A 187 23.27 -11.40 -24.53
C ARG A 187 22.28 -11.16 -25.66
N VAL A 188 20.99 -11.34 -25.42
CA VAL A 188 19.93 -11.09 -26.42
C VAL A 188 19.94 -9.62 -26.85
N LEU A 189 20.04 -8.69 -25.89
CA LEU A 189 20.08 -7.26 -26.18
C LEU A 189 21.26 -6.89 -27.11
N ARG A 190 22.47 -7.41 -26.83
CA ARG A 190 23.64 -7.17 -27.67
C ARG A 190 23.53 -7.82 -29.05
N ASP A 191 22.91 -8.99 -29.14
CA ASP A 191 22.73 -9.66 -30.43
C ASP A 191 21.77 -8.86 -31.32
N ILE A 192 20.67 -8.37 -30.76
CA ILE A 192 19.73 -7.48 -31.46
C ILE A 192 20.42 -6.19 -31.89
N ASP A 193 21.12 -5.49 -30.99
CA ASP A 193 21.83 -4.24 -31.32
C ASP A 193 22.84 -4.44 -32.47
N ARG A 194 23.57 -5.56 -32.45
CA ARG A 194 24.51 -5.92 -33.52
C ARG A 194 23.81 -6.22 -34.85
N GLN A 195 22.69 -6.93 -34.82
CA GLN A 195 21.95 -7.29 -36.04
C GLN A 195 21.23 -6.09 -36.66
N VAL A 196 20.65 -5.21 -35.83
CA VAL A 196 20.05 -3.94 -36.27
C VAL A 196 21.08 -3.08 -36.99
N LYS A 197 22.28 -2.93 -36.43
CA LYS A 197 23.40 -2.20 -37.07
C LYS A 197 23.86 -2.85 -38.38
N ARG A 198 23.87 -4.18 -38.44
CA ARG A 198 24.34 -4.93 -39.63
C ARG A 198 23.33 -4.91 -40.77
N GLN A 199 22.05 -5.02 -40.47
CA GLN A 199 20.97 -5.13 -41.46
C GLN A 199 20.35 -3.78 -41.81
N GLY A 200 20.66 -2.71 -41.08
CA GLY A 200 20.11 -1.37 -41.32
C GLY A 200 18.59 -1.29 -41.10
N VAL A 201 18.04 -2.18 -40.26
CA VAL A 201 16.60 -2.27 -40.02
C VAL A 201 16.12 -1.03 -39.26
N THR A 202 15.11 -0.36 -39.80
CA THR A 202 14.45 0.76 -39.11
C THR A 202 13.48 0.20 -38.09
N LEU A 203 13.74 0.46 -36.81
CA LEU A 203 12.84 0.07 -35.73
C LEU A 203 11.70 1.07 -35.61
N THR A 204 10.51 0.59 -35.22
CA THR A 204 9.42 1.49 -34.84
C THR A 204 9.73 2.11 -33.47
N GLN A 205 9.26 3.32 -33.19
CA GLN A 205 9.42 4.01 -31.90
C GLN A 205 9.16 3.10 -30.69
N LYS A 206 8.08 2.30 -30.74
CA LYS A 206 7.72 1.34 -29.68
C LYS A 206 8.78 0.25 -29.45
N GLN A 207 9.44 -0.20 -30.52
CA GLN A 207 10.49 -1.21 -30.45
C GLN A 207 11.77 -0.60 -29.88
N GLU A 208 12.13 0.61 -30.28
CA GLU A 208 13.25 1.35 -29.68
C GLU A 208 13.03 1.60 -28.18
N ASP A 209 11.81 2.00 -27.79
CA ASP A 209 11.45 2.17 -26.38
C ASP A 209 11.62 0.86 -25.60
N THR A 210 11.25 -0.28 -26.19
CA THR A 210 11.40 -1.61 -25.58
C THR A 210 12.88 -1.98 -25.40
N LEU A 211 13.73 -1.64 -26.39
CA LEU A 211 15.19 -1.83 -26.29
C LEU A 211 15.78 -0.94 -25.19
N ASN A 212 15.38 0.32 -25.15
CA ASN A 212 15.82 1.30 -24.15
C ASN A 212 15.39 0.90 -22.73
N GLN A 213 14.14 0.47 -22.55
CA GLN A 213 13.64 -0.06 -21.28
C GLN A 213 14.42 -1.31 -20.85
N SER A 214 14.66 -2.25 -21.77
CA SER A 214 15.44 -3.46 -21.48
C SER A 214 16.89 -3.15 -21.10
N SER A 215 17.49 -2.13 -21.73
CA SER A 215 18.81 -1.61 -21.36
C SER A 215 18.80 -1.02 -19.95
N ARG A 216 17.84 -0.15 -19.65
CA ARG A 216 17.66 0.44 -18.31
C ARG A 216 17.46 -0.64 -17.24
N VAL A 217 16.60 -1.63 -17.47
CA VAL A 217 16.37 -2.76 -16.55
C VAL A 217 17.66 -3.52 -16.27
N ARG A 218 18.51 -3.71 -17.28
CA ARG A 218 19.82 -4.36 -17.09
C ARG A 218 20.78 -3.50 -16.24
N HIS A 219 20.73 -2.18 -16.38
CA HIS A 219 21.65 -1.26 -15.70
C HIS A 219 21.20 -0.84 -14.29
N LEU A 220 19.89 -0.72 -14.03
CA LEU A 220 19.32 -0.18 -12.79
C LEU A 220 19.25 -1.17 -11.63
N ALA A 221 19.33 -2.47 -11.90
CA ALA A 221 19.28 -3.47 -10.85
C ALA A 221 20.67 -3.68 -10.23
N LEU A 222 20.93 -2.88 -9.19
CA LEU A 222 21.96 -3.06 -8.16
C LEU A 222 21.33 -3.73 -6.95
#